data_AF-X1R842-F1
#
_entry.id   AF-X1R842-F1
#
_cell.length_a   1.000
_cell.length_b   1.000
_cell.length_c   1.000
_cell.angle_alpha   90.00
_cell.angle_beta   90.00
_cell.angle_gamma   90.00
#
_symmetry.space_group_name_H-M   'P 1'
#
loop_
_entity.id
_entity.type
_entity.pdbx_description
1 polymer ?
#
loop_
_entity_poly.entity_id
_entity_poly.type
_entity_poly.pdbx_seq_one_letter_code
_entity_poly.pdbx_strand_id
1 'polypeptide(L)'
;MVDLDGAAAGELQNMMVVEEIIRTSDLLLELGGGIREEDVAEEVLHKGVRRIILGTVAIENPRLVGKLCQRFGEAIIVGLDARNGKIAIHGWQKDTVIDVLQLSREMVELGVRRFIYTDI
;
A
#
# COMPACT_ATOMS: atom_id res chain seq x y z
N MET A 1 5.54 5.71 -6.75
CA MET A 1 6.78 5.86 -5.95
C MET A 1 6.69 4.93 -4.76
N VAL A 2 7.83 4.38 -4.32
CA VAL A 2 7.89 3.46 -3.18
C VAL A 2 8.91 4.00 -2.18
N ASP A 3 8.47 4.27 -0.95
CA ASP A 3 9.34 4.54 0.19
C ASP A 3 9.89 3.20 0.71
N LEU A 4 11.08 2.81 0.24
CA LEU A 4 11.70 1.54 0.61
C LEU A 4 12.13 1.51 2.07
N ASP A 5 12.62 2.64 2.59
CA ASP A 5 12.98 2.77 4.00
C ASP A 5 11.72 2.62 4.85
N GLY A 6 10.62 3.25 4.46
CA GLY A 6 9.35 3.11 5.15
C GLY A 6 8.71 1.73 5.00
N ALA A 7 8.88 1.05 3.87
CA ALA A 7 8.44 -0.33 3.70
C ALA A 7 9.13 -1.27 4.71
N ALA A 8 10.44 -1.09 4.93
CA ALA A 8 11.24 -1.86 5.87
C ALA A 8 11.00 -1.46 7.33
N ALA A 9 10.99 -0.15 7.65
CA ALA A 9 10.79 0.37 9.01
C ALA A 9 9.34 0.23 9.50
N GLY A 10 8.38 0.27 8.58
CA GLY A 10 6.96 0.17 8.87
C GLY A 10 6.23 1.48 9.12
N GLU A 11 6.91 2.60 8.94
CA GLU A 11 6.38 3.97 9.01
C GLU A 11 7.03 4.78 7.89
N LEU A 12 6.41 5.87 7.43
CA LEU A 12 6.98 6.70 6.37
C LEU A 12 8.29 7.36 6.80
N GLN A 13 9.32 7.32 5.95
CA GLN A 13 10.64 7.89 6.22
C GLN A 13 10.97 9.05 5.27
N ASN A 14 10.38 9.07 4.07
CA ASN A 14 10.79 9.95 2.98
C ASN A 14 9.72 11.00 2.59
N MET A 15 8.83 11.41 3.52
CA MET A 15 7.73 12.33 3.22
C MET A 15 8.16 13.72 2.73
N MET A 16 9.30 14.23 3.17
CA MET A 16 9.80 15.52 2.67
C MET A 16 10.06 15.49 1.16
N VAL A 17 10.56 14.35 0.63
CA VAL A 17 10.80 14.17 -0.81
C VAL A 17 9.48 14.02 -1.56
N VAL A 18 8.53 13.27 -0.99
CA VAL A 18 7.16 13.12 -1.54
C VAL A 18 6.50 14.49 -1.72
N GLU A 19 6.52 15.32 -0.69
CA GLU A 19 5.91 16.65 -0.71
C GLU A 19 6.57 17.57 -1.73
N GLU A 20 7.89 17.51 -1.85
CA GLU A 20 8.61 18.31 -2.85
C GLU A 20 8.23 17.90 -4.28
N ILE A 21 8.06 16.60 -4.55
CA ILE A 21 7.60 16.10 -5.85
C ILE A 21 6.17 16.57 -6.13
N ILE A 22 5.26 16.49 -5.15
CA ILE A 22 3.89 16.99 -5.29
C ILE A 22 3.88 18.49 -5.61
N ARG A 23 4.75 19.27 -4.97
CA ARG A 23 4.81 20.72 -5.13
C ARG A 23 5.43 21.15 -6.46
N THR A 24 6.38 20.39 -6.98
CA THR A 24 7.21 20.79 -8.13
C THR A 24 6.85 20.09 -9.43
N SER A 25 5.93 19.11 -9.40
CA SER A 25 5.51 18.37 -10.58
C SER A 25 3.98 18.31 -10.69
N ASP A 26 3.48 18.25 -11.93
CA ASP A 26 2.06 18.03 -12.22
C ASP A 26 1.71 16.52 -12.27
N LEU A 27 2.55 15.67 -11.67
CA LEU A 27 2.38 14.22 -11.73
C LEU A 27 1.29 13.75 -10.76
N LEU A 28 0.45 12.82 -11.22
CA LEU A 28 -0.45 12.08 -10.36
C LEU A 28 0.35 11.02 -9.59
N LEU A 29 0.72 11.36 -8.35
CA LEU A 29 1.58 10.51 -7.53
C LEU A 29 0.81 9.35 -6.90
N GLU A 30 1.34 8.14 -7.05
CA GLU A 30 0.98 6.98 -6.24
C GLU A 30 2.11 6.69 -5.24
N LEU A 31 1.77 6.41 -3.98
CA LEU A 31 2.76 6.17 -2.92
C LEU A 31 2.52 4.84 -2.22
N GLY A 32 3.56 4.03 -2.09
CA GLY A 32 3.60 2.84 -1.23
C GLY A 32 4.80 2.86 -0.29
N GLY A 33 4.77 1.99 0.72
CA GLY A 33 5.81 1.87 1.74
C GLY A 33 5.46 2.62 3.03
N GLY A 34 5.47 1.93 4.18
CA GLY A 34 5.28 2.55 5.49
C GLY A 34 3.85 2.96 5.89
N ILE A 35 2.85 2.80 5.02
CA ILE A 35 1.46 3.19 5.33
C ILE A 35 0.74 2.04 6.05
N ARG A 36 0.69 2.09 7.39
CA ARG A 36 0.11 1.03 8.25
C ARG A 36 -1.03 1.50 9.16
N GLU A 37 -1.29 2.80 9.21
CA GLU A 37 -2.27 3.42 10.09
C GLU A 37 -3.28 4.26 9.29
N GLU A 38 -4.49 4.41 9.84
CA GLU A 38 -5.59 5.14 9.20
C GLU A 38 -5.26 6.63 9.04
N ASP A 39 -4.74 7.26 10.11
CA ASP A 39 -4.41 8.69 10.12
C ASP A 39 -3.29 9.01 9.14
N VAL A 40 -2.29 8.13 9.02
CA VAL A 40 -1.18 8.25 8.07
C VAL A 40 -1.68 8.14 6.62
N ALA A 41 -2.57 7.18 6.34
CA ALA A 41 -3.17 7.03 5.01
C ALA A 41 -3.96 8.28 4.61
N GLU A 42 -4.74 8.83 5.54
CA GLU A 42 -5.53 10.06 5.35
C GLU A 42 -4.64 11.28 5.13
N GLU A 43 -3.60 11.46 5.95
CA GLU A 43 -2.63 12.54 5.82
C GLU A 43 -1.98 12.53 4.42
N VAL A 44 -1.47 11.38 3.99
CA VAL A 44 -0.80 11.22 2.69
C VAL A 44 -1.73 11.60 1.52
N LEU A 45 -2.97 11.12 1.54
CA LEU A 45 -3.96 11.44 0.50
C LEU A 45 -4.30 12.94 0.50
N HIS A 46 -4.46 13.55 1.68
CA HIS A 46 -4.75 14.99 1.81
C HIS A 46 -3.59 15.88 1.36
N LYS A 47 -2.34 15.41 1.47
CA LYS A 47 -1.17 16.14 0.94
C LYS A 47 -1.07 16.15 -0.58
N GLY A 48 -1.93 15.42 -1.28
CA GLY A 48 -1.99 15.41 -2.74
C GLY A 48 -1.51 14.12 -3.40
N VAL A 49 -1.15 13.09 -2.63
CA VAL A 49 -0.96 11.75 -3.19
C VAL A 49 -2.30 11.25 -3.73
N ARG A 50 -2.32 10.83 -4.99
CA ARG A 50 -3.56 10.45 -5.67
C ARG A 50 -4.03 9.06 -5.25
N ARG A 51 -3.10 8.13 -5.02
CA ARG A 51 -3.40 6.76 -4.57
C ARG A 51 -2.34 6.26 -3.61
N ILE A 52 -2.75 5.43 -2.66
CA ILE A 52 -1.86 4.76 -1.73
C ILE A 52 -1.85 3.25 -1.98
N ILE A 53 -0.67 2.65 -1.81
CA ILE A 53 -0.44 1.23 -2.03
C ILE A 53 -0.23 0.55 -0.68
N LEU A 54 -1.15 -0.34 -0.32
CA LEU A 54 -1.16 -1.08 0.93
C LEU A 54 -0.63 -2.50 0.68
N GLY A 55 0.57 -2.80 1.20
CA GLY A 55 1.22 -4.11 1.11
C GLY A 55 1.01 -4.93 2.38
N THR A 56 2.04 -4.99 3.25
CA THR A 56 2.02 -5.72 4.54
C THR A 56 0.72 -5.57 5.34
N VAL A 57 0.18 -4.35 5.41
CA VAL A 57 -1.04 -4.05 6.18
C VAL A 57 -2.29 -4.77 5.64
N ALA A 58 -2.32 -5.15 4.36
CA ALA A 58 -3.42 -5.94 3.79
C ALA A 58 -3.52 -7.34 4.41
N ILE A 59 -2.39 -7.88 4.92
CA ILE A 59 -2.35 -9.15 5.64
C ILE A 59 -2.49 -8.93 7.14
N GLU A 60 -1.75 -7.97 7.71
CA GLU A 60 -1.69 -7.79 9.17
C GLU A 60 -2.93 -7.10 9.74
N ASN A 61 -3.58 -6.23 8.96
CA ASN A 61 -4.77 -5.50 9.36
C ASN A 61 -5.75 -5.29 8.19
N PRO A 62 -6.37 -6.36 7.66
CA PRO A 62 -7.30 -6.29 6.52
C PRO A 62 -8.51 -5.39 6.80
N ARG A 63 -8.91 -5.24 8.07
CA ARG A 63 -10.02 -4.34 8.46
C ARG A 63 -9.72 -2.89 8.14
N LEU A 64 -8.47 -2.46 8.29
CA LEU A 64 -8.05 -1.11 7.90
C LEU A 64 -8.19 -0.91 6.39
N VAL A 65 -7.81 -1.89 5.57
CA VAL A 65 -8.00 -1.81 4.11
C VAL A 65 -9.47 -1.60 3.75
N GLY A 66 -10.38 -2.37 4.37
CA GLY A 66 -11.81 -2.21 4.15
C GLY A 66 -12.34 -0.82 4.54
N LYS A 67 -11.92 -0.29 5.69
CA LYS A 67 -12.26 1.09 6.12
C LYS A 67 -11.77 2.13 5.12
N LEU A 68 -10.52 2.01 4.68
CA LEU A 68 -9.92 2.93 3.72
C LEU A 68 -10.62 2.84 2.35
N CYS A 69 -11.00 1.65 1.91
CA CYS A 69 -11.80 1.47 0.69
C CYS A 69 -13.17 2.15 0.81
N GLN A 70 -13.84 2.04 1.97
CA GLN A 70 -15.12 2.72 2.20
C GLN A 70 -14.99 4.25 2.16
N ARG A 71 -13.90 4.80 2.72
CA ARG A 71 -13.69 6.25 2.82
C ARG A 71 -13.12 6.86 1.53
N PHE A 72 -12.16 6.21 0.89
CA PHE A 72 -11.36 6.77 -0.20
C PHE A 72 -11.50 6.02 -1.53
N GLY A 73 -12.19 4.87 -1.54
CA GLY A 73 -12.57 4.14 -2.75
C GLY A 73 -11.41 3.86 -3.69
N GLU A 74 -11.48 4.47 -4.88
CA GLU A 74 -10.53 4.29 -5.98
C GLU A 74 -9.09 4.75 -5.66
N ALA A 75 -8.87 5.46 -4.55
CA ALA A 75 -7.54 5.86 -4.10
C ALA A 75 -6.75 4.70 -3.46
N ILE A 76 -7.39 3.57 -3.15
CA ILE A 76 -6.75 2.43 -2.49
C ILE A 76 -6.31 1.38 -3.51
N ILE A 77 -5.03 1.02 -3.44
CA ILE A 77 -4.41 -0.08 -4.18
C ILE A 77 -3.85 -1.09 -3.17
N VAL A 78 -3.98 -2.39 -3.44
CA VAL A 78 -3.24 -3.41 -2.69
C VAL A 78 -2.02 -3.88 -3.49
N GLY A 79 -0.85 -3.88 -2.84
CA GLY A 79 0.38 -4.46 -3.38
C GLY A 79 0.43 -5.96 -3.08
N LEU A 80 0.69 -6.76 -4.12
CA LEU A 80 0.80 -8.22 -4.07
C LEU A 80 2.21 -8.60 -4.52
N ASP A 81 3.15 -8.57 -3.59
CA ASP A 81 4.52 -9.03 -3.85
C ASP A 81 4.57 -10.54 -3.65
N ALA A 82 4.81 -11.25 -4.75
CA ALA A 82 4.65 -12.68 -4.86
C ALA A 82 5.99 -13.36 -5.12
N ARG A 83 6.33 -14.33 -4.27
CA ARG A 83 7.45 -15.25 -4.45
C ARG A 83 6.89 -16.65 -4.58
N ASN A 84 7.05 -17.27 -5.75
CA ASN A 84 6.49 -18.60 -6.05
C ASN A 84 4.97 -18.69 -5.78
N GLY A 85 4.22 -17.63 -6.12
CA GLY A 85 2.76 -17.55 -5.90
C GLY A 85 2.32 -17.31 -4.45
N LYS A 86 3.26 -17.13 -3.52
CA LYS A 86 3.01 -16.80 -2.10
C LYS A 86 3.36 -15.35 -1.79
N ILE A 87 2.65 -14.72 -0.87
CA ILE A 87 2.90 -13.32 -0.52
C ILE A 87 4.14 -13.17 0.37
N ALA A 88 4.99 -12.20 0.04
CA ALA A 88 6.06 -11.69 0.91
C ALA A 88 5.69 -10.33 1.50
N ILE A 89 6.09 -10.06 2.74
CA ILE A 89 5.78 -8.84 3.50
C ILE A 89 7.05 -8.24 4.13
N HIS A 90 6.91 -7.05 4.73
CA HIS A 90 8.01 -6.27 5.34
C HIS A 90 9.17 -6.01 4.38
N GLY A 91 8.87 -5.47 3.19
CA GLY A 91 9.88 -5.22 2.16
C GLY A 91 10.58 -6.50 1.71
N TRP A 92 9.80 -7.56 1.47
CA TRP A 92 10.27 -8.89 1.01
C TRP A 92 11.14 -9.67 2.00
N GLN A 93 11.30 -9.17 3.23
CA GLN A 93 12.13 -9.80 4.27
C GLN A 93 11.45 -11.00 4.94
N LYS A 94 10.12 -11.09 4.86
CA LYS A 94 9.35 -12.15 5.51
C LYS A 94 8.41 -12.82 4.53
N ASP A 95 8.62 -14.11 4.30
CA ASP A 95 7.72 -14.96 3.54
C ASP A 95 6.48 -15.31 4.36
N THR A 96 5.36 -15.51 3.66
CA THR A 96 4.12 -16.05 4.24
C THR A 96 3.69 -17.31 3.51
N VAL A 97 2.74 -18.05 4.08
CA VAL A 97 2.12 -19.22 3.42
C VAL A 97 0.89 -18.84 2.58
N ILE A 98 0.52 -17.57 2.57
CA ILE A 98 -0.71 -17.05 1.97
C ILE A 98 -0.55 -17.02 0.45
N ASP A 99 -1.48 -17.65 -0.27
CA ASP A 99 -1.52 -17.59 -1.73
C ASP A 99 -1.98 -16.22 -2.21
N VAL A 100 -1.36 -15.73 -3.28
CA VAL A 100 -1.73 -14.45 -3.92
C VAL A 100 -3.21 -14.42 -4.28
N LEU A 101 -3.73 -15.51 -4.85
CA LEU A 101 -5.14 -15.61 -5.25
C LEU A 101 -6.09 -15.64 -4.05
N GLN A 102 -5.64 -16.18 -2.91
CA GLN A 102 -6.44 -16.15 -1.70
C GLN A 102 -6.56 -14.70 -1.20
N LEU A 103 -5.43 -14.02 -0.99
CA LEU A 103 -5.41 -12.63 -0.52
C LEU A 103 -6.19 -11.71 -1.46
N SER A 104 -6.02 -11.88 -2.78
CA SER A 104 -6.71 -11.06 -3.78
C SER A 104 -8.23 -11.14 -3.65
N ARG A 105 -8.79 -12.35 -3.43
CA ARG A 105 -10.24 -12.54 -3.26
C ARG A 105 -10.74 -11.87 -1.99
N GLU A 106 -10.04 -12.09 -0.87
CA GLU A 106 -10.38 -11.46 0.41
C GLU A 106 -10.36 -9.92 0.30
N MET A 107 -9.38 -9.35 -0.41
CA MET A 107 -9.29 -7.91 -0.62
C MET A 107 -10.41 -7.36 -1.53
N VAL A 108 -10.81 -8.11 -2.56
CA VAL A 108 -11.96 -7.74 -3.40
C VAL A 108 -13.25 -7.66 -2.57
N GLU A 109 -13.47 -8.61 -1.66
CA GLU A 109 -14.63 -8.60 -0.75
C GLU A 109 -14.63 -7.37 0.18
N LEU A 110 -13.45 -6.88 0.55
CA LEU A 110 -13.27 -5.66 1.36
C LEU A 110 -13.40 -4.35 0.54
N GLY A 111 -13.61 -4.44 -0.77
CA GLY A 111 -13.85 -3.29 -1.64
C GLY A 111 -12.64 -2.83 -2.45
N VAL A 112 -11.52 -3.55 -2.42
CA VAL A 112 -10.34 -3.24 -3.24
C VAL A 112 -10.66 -3.44 -4.71
N ARG A 113 -10.37 -2.43 -5.53
CA ARG A 113 -10.61 -2.43 -6.99
C ARG A 113 -9.34 -2.47 -7.82
N ARG A 114 -8.18 -2.18 -7.22
CA ARG A 114 -6.88 -2.13 -7.89
C ARG A 114 -5.84 -2.94 -7.12
N PHE A 115 -5.04 -3.66 -7.89
CA PHE A 115 -3.92 -4.43 -7.39
C PHE A 115 -2.67 -4.09 -8.20
N ILE A 116 -1.52 -4.09 -7.55
CA ILE A 116 -0.21 -4.13 -8.20
C ILE A 116 0.37 -5.49 -7.85
N TYR A 117 0.64 -6.31 -8.87
CA TYR A 117 1.28 -7.61 -8.70
C TYR A 117 2.75 -7.50 -9.09
N THR A 118 3.65 -7.93 -8.20
CA THR A 118 5.08 -7.99 -8.44
C THR A 118 5.56 -9.43 -8.27
N ASP A 119 6.19 -9.98 -9.30
CA ASP A 119 6.88 -11.28 -9.22
C ASP A 119 8.32 -11.04 -8.76
N ILE A 120 8.73 -11.63 -7.63
CA ILE A 120 10.00 -11.36 -6.95
C ILE A 120 10.85 -12.60 -6.68
#